data_AF-A0AAU6M6J1-F1
#
_entry.id   AF-A0AAU6M6J1-F1
#
_cell.length_a   1.000
_cell.length_b   1.000
_cell.length_c   1.000
_cell.angle_alpha   90.00
_cell.angle_beta   90.00
_cell.angle_gamma   90.00
#
_symmetry.space_group_name_H-M   'P 1'
#
loop_
_entity.id
_entity.type
_entity.pdbx_description
1 polymer ?
#
loop_
_entity_poly.entity_id
_entity_poly.type
_entity_poly.pdbx_seq_one_letter_code
_entity_poly.pdbx_strand_id
1 'polypeptide(L)'
;MGARGEVRVSRVPSKPVRREADGSLFIDLWLRRGGAFEEDAALRLTPAEAEMLHAQLCYALDDETAELGGPVAERPDCRRDVLGTRRTL
;
A
#
# COMPACT_ATOMS: atom_id res chain seq x y z
N MET A 1 26.32 4.62 -21.91
CA MET A 1 25.04 4.17 -21.32
C MET A 1 25.02 4.59 -19.85
N GLY A 2 24.38 5.71 -19.51
CA GLY A 2 24.26 6.13 -18.13
C GLY A 2 23.40 5.13 -17.36
N ALA A 3 23.86 4.67 -16.20
CA ALA A 3 23.06 3.84 -15.32
C ALA A 3 21.74 4.58 -15.06
N ARG A 4 20.61 4.03 -15.51
CA ARG A 4 19.30 4.52 -15.09
C ARG A 4 19.26 4.30 -13.59
N GLY A 5 19.44 5.38 -12.83
CA GLY A 5 19.44 5.31 -11.36
C GLY A 5 18.17 4.61 -10.88
N GLU A 6 18.28 3.88 -9.76
CA GLU A 6 17.15 3.20 -9.12
C GLU A 6 15.98 4.18 -8.97
N VAL A 7 14.81 3.76 -9.46
CA VAL A 7 13.57 4.49 -9.28
C VAL A 7 12.91 3.99 -8.01
N ARG A 8 12.62 4.91 -7.10
CA ARG A 8 11.85 4.64 -5.89
C ARG A 8 10.55 5.42 -5.94
N VAL A 9 9.46 4.70 -5.73
CA VAL A 9 8.13 5.26 -5.55
C VAL A 9 7.82 5.26 -4.05
N SER A 10 7.29 6.35 -3.53
CA SER A 10 6.93 6.45 -2.11
C SER A 10 5.64 7.24 -1.95
N ARG A 11 4.84 6.92 -0.92
CA ARG A 11 3.71 7.79 -0.55
C ARG A 11 4.23 9.14 -0.07
N VAL A 12 3.49 10.20 -0.36
CA VAL A 12 3.72 11.50 0.29
C VAL A 12 3.23 11.39 1.75
N PRO A 13 4.10 11.47 2.77
CA PRO A 13 3.73 11.12 4.15
C PRO A 13 2.57 11.92 4.73
N SER A 14 2.43 13.19 4.32
CA SER A 14 1.44 14.12 4.88
C SER A 14 0.17 14.25 4.04
N LYS A 15 0.06 13.54 2.90
CA LYS A 15 -1.12 13.64 2.03
C LYS A 15 -2.07 12.45 2.26
N PRO A 16 -3.32 12.69 2.67
CA PRO A 16 -4.31 11.63 2.81
C PRO A 16 -4.71 11.10 1.43
N VAL A 17 -5.36 9.93 1.41
CA VAL A 17 -6.06 9.46 0.21
C VAL A 17 -7.21 10.42 -0.07
N ARG A 18 -7.29 10.92 -1.30
CA ARG A 18 -8.36 11.84 -1.74
C ARG A 18 -9.44 11.06 -2.46
N ARG A 19 -10.70 11.49 -2.33
CA ARG A 19 -11.84 10.94 -3.06
C ARG A 19 -12.45 12.03 -3.94
N GLU A 20 -12.56 11.75 -5.23
CA GLU A 20 -13.13 12.67 -6.21
C GLU A 20 -14.65 12.53 -6.30
N ALA A 21 -15.30 13.48 -6.99
CA ALA A 21 -16.76 13.52 -7.17
C ALA A 21 -17.32 12.27 -7.88
N ASP A 22 -16.56 11.67 -8.79
CA ASP A 22 -16.91 10.42 -9.46
C ASP A 22 -16.66 9.15 -8.60
N GLY A 23 -16.21 9.34 -7.37
CA GLY A 23 -15.93 8.26 -6.41
C GLY A 23 -14.55 7.62 -6.54
N SER A 24 -13.73 8.03 -7.51
CA SER A 24 -12.36 7.55 -7.65
C SER A 24 -11.48 8.01 -6.49
N LEU A 25 -10.51 7.17 -6.14
CA LEU A 25 -9.53 7.40 -5.11
C LEU A 25 -8.19 7.82 -5.71
N PHE A 26 -7.51 8.75 -5.03
CA PHE A 26 -6.23 9.29 -5.42
C PHE A 26 -5.23 9.18 -4.28
N ILE A 27 -4.06 8.63 -4.61
CA ILE A 27 -2.93 8.54 -3.69
C ILE A 27 -1.77 9.33 -4.31
N ASP A 28 -1.37 10.41 -3.64
CA ASP A 28 -0.22 11.20 -4.08
C ASP A 28 1.09 10.46 -3.74
N LEU A 29 1.98 10.40 -4.72
CA LEU A 29 3.24 9.66 -4.72
C LEU A 29 4.42 10.57 -5.08
N TRP A 30 5.58 10.26 -4.53
CA TRP A 30 6.87 10.80 -4.94
C TRP A 30 7.61 9.79 -5.79
N LEU A 31 8.13 10.24 -6.93
CA LEU A 31 9.11 9.52 -7.72
C LEU A 31 10.49 10.10 -7.43
N ARG A 32 11.42 9.21 -7.07
CA ARG A 32 12.82 9.56 -6.86
C ARG A 32 13.69 8.69 -7.75
N ARG A 33 14.71 9.29 -8.38
CA ARG A 33 15.70 8.58 -9.20
C ARG A 33 17.11 8.89 -8.74
N GLY A 34 17.88 7.84 -8.45
CA GLY A 34 19.24 8.02 -7.93
C GLY A 34 19.28 8.84 -6.63
N GLY A 35 18.24 8.75 -5.80
CA GLY A 35 18.11 9.48 -4.54
C GLY A 35 17.56 10.90 -4.65
N ALA A 36 17.55 11.51 -5.85
CA ALA A 36 16.96 12.83 -6.07
C ALA A 36 15.44 12.74 -6.29
N PHE A 37 14.70 13.75 -5.82
CA PHE A 37 13.28 13.92 -6.17
C PHE A 37 13.16 14.28 -7.65
N GLU A 38 12.32 13.54 -8.38
CA GLU A 38 12.11 13.72 -9.81
C GLU A 38 10.77 14.41 -10.06
N GLU A 39 9.67 13.85 -9.54
CA GLU A 39 8.33 14.41 -9.72
C GLU A 39 7.31 13.89 -8.70
N ASP A 40 6.21 14.64 -8.56
CA ASP A 40 4.98 14.15 -7.93
C ASP A 40 4.18 13.34 -8.97
N ALA A 41 3.65 12.19 -8.57
CA ALA A 41 2.65 11.45 -9.36
C ALA A 41 1.41 11.16 -8.51
N ALA A 42 0.34 10.74 -9.16
CA ALA A 42 -0.86 10.29 -8.47
C ALA A 42 -1.30 8.93 -8.99
N LEU A 43 -1.47 7.97 -8.08
CA LEU A 43 -2.14 6.72 -8.38
C LEU A 43 -3.65 6.95 -8.27
N ARG A 44 -4.34 6.87 -9.41
CA ARG A 44 -5.80 6.95 -9.49
C ARG A 44 -6.37 5.54 -9.54
N LEU A 45 -7.34 5.27 -8.69
CA LEU A 45 -8.03 3.98 -8.60
C LEU A 45 -9.54 4.21 -8.59
N THR A 46 -10.28 3.40 -9.32
CA THR A 46 -11.70 3.21 -9.05
C THR A 46 -11.89 2.51 -7.69
N PRO A 47 -13.09 2.56 -7.10
CA PRO A 47 -13.37 1.77 -5.89
C PRO A 47 -13.08 0.28 -6.07
N ALA A 48 -13.42 -0.30 -7.23
CA ALA A 48 -13.17 -1.71 -7.51
C ALA A 48 -11.68 -2.06 -7.55
N GLU A 49 -10.85 -1.22 -8.18
CA GLU A 49 -9.40 -1.41 -8.22
C GLU A 49 -8.77 -1.24 -6.83
N ALA A 50 -9.29 -0.31 -6.02
CA ALA A 50 -8.82 -0.09 -4.66
C ALA A 50 -9.11 -1.28 -3.73
N GLU A 51 -10.32 -1.87 -3.83
CA GLU A 51 -10.66 -3.09 -3.10
C GLU A 51 -9.81 -4.29 -3.52
N MET A 52 -9.55 -4.43 -4.83
CA MET A 52 -8.66 -5.48 -5.33
C MET A 52 -7.23 -5.31 -4.80
N LEU A 53 -6.69 -4.08 -4.86
CA LEU A 53 -5.37 -3.76 -4.34
C LEU A 53 -5.29 -4.01 -2.82
N HIS A 54 -6.32 -3.63 -2.06
CA HIS A 54 -6.44 -3.94 -0.63
C HIS A 54 -6.29 -5.44 -0.39
N ALA A 55 -7.09 -6.27 -1.06
CA ALA A 55 -7.08 -7.71 -0.88
C ALA A 55 -5.70 -8.31 -1.17
N GLN A 56 -5.08 -7.90 -2.28
CA GLN A 56 -3.72 -8.33 -2.65
C GLN A 56 -2.69 -7.97 -1.58
N LEU A 57 -2.71 -6.74 -1.07
CA LEU A 57 -1.81 -6.30 -0.02
C LEU A 57 -2.06 -7.05 1.30
N CYS A 58 -3.32 -7.31 1.66
CA CYS A 58 -3.65 -8.08 2.85
C CYS A 58 -3.07 -9.49 2.80
N TYR A 59 -3.20 -10.18 1.65
CA TYR A 59 -2.62 -11.51 1.46
C TYR A 59 -1.10 -11.51 1.47
N ALA A 60 -0.46 -10.64 0.67
CA ALA A 60 1.00 -10.57 0.59
C ALA A 60 1.63 -10.27 1.96
N LEU A 61 1.00 -9.39 2.74
CA LEU A 61 1.46 -9.11 4.09
C LEU A 61 1.18 -10.30 5.03
N ASP A 62 0.14 -11.12 4.85
CA ASP A 62 -0.12 -12.25 5.76
C ASP A 62 0.97 -13.31 5.69
N ASP A 63 1.56 -13.48 4.52
CA ASP A 63 2.69 -14.39 4.32
C ASP A 63 4.01 -13.83 4.89
N GLU A 64 4.27 -12.52 4.80
CA GLU A 64 5.55 -11.93 5.26
C GLU A 64 5.55 -11.39 6.71
N THR A 65 4.41 -10.90 7.24
CA THR A 65 4.40 -10.25 8.57
C THR A 65 4.33 -11.22 9.74
N ALA A 66 4.14 -12.53 9.51
CA ALA A 66 4.22 -13.54 10.56
C ALA A 66 5.61 -13.58 11.23
N GLU A 67 6.65 -13.16 10.50
CA GLU A 67 8.05 -13.21 10.96
C GLU A 67 8.58 -11.84 11.45
N LEU A 68 7.87 -10.73 11.17
CA LEU A 68 8.38 -9.35 11.36
C LEU A 68 7.53 -8.42 12.26
N GLY A 69 6.29 -8.77 12.62
CA GLY A 69 5.32 -7.79 13.14
C GLY A 69 4.96 -7.91 14.62
N GLY A 70 4.89 -6.77 15.32
CA GLY A 70 4.44 -6.62 16.70
C GLY A 70 3.00 -7.10 16.99
N PRO A 71 2.43 -6.74 18.16
CA PRO A 71 1.19 -7.33 18.68
C PRO A 71 0.04 -7.32 17.66
N VAL A 72 -0.71 -8.42 17.58
CA VAL A 72 -1.89 -8.58 16.70
C VAL A 72 -2.89 -7.41 16.85
N ALA A 73 -2.97 -6.81 18.04
CA ALA A 73 -3.80 -5.65 18.34
C ALA A 73 -3.45 -4.39 17.53
N GLU A 74 -2.23 -4.26 17.00
CA GLU A 74 -1.81 -3.11 16.19
C GLU A 74 -2.05 -3.33 14.68
N ARG A 75 -2.47 -4.54 14.29
CA ARG A 75 -2.84 -4.82 12.89
C ARG A 75 -4.19 -4.16 12.55
N PRO A 76 -4.38 -3.71 11.28
CA PRO A 76 -5.66 -3.21 10.81
C PRO A 76 -6.78 -4.24 10.99
N ASP A 77 -8.03 -3.79 11.17
CA ASP A 77 -9.20 -4.65 11.41
C ASP A 77 -9.37 -5.75 10.36
N CYS A 78 -9.15 -5.43 9.09
CA CYS A 78 -9.20 -6.39 7.99
C CYS A 78 -8.19 -7.56 8.11
N ARG A 79 -7.23 -7.49 9.05
CA ARG A 79 -6.22 -8.52 9.34
C ARG A 79 -6.34 -9.13 10.74
N ARG A 80 -7.32 -8.71 11.55
CA ARG A 80 -7.52 -9.27 12.89
C ARG A 80 -8.23 -10.63 12.85
N ASP A 81 -9.16 -10.83 11.90
CA ASP A 81 -10.01 -12.05 11.82
C ASP A 81 -9.41 -13.22 11.03
N VAL A 82 -8.35 -12.99 10.23
CA VAL A 82 -7.68 -14.05 9.44
C VAL A 82 -7.04 -15.13 10.35
N LEU A 83 -6.72 -14.78 11.60
CA LEU A 83 -6.17 -15.71 12.60
C LEU A 83 -7.23 -16.58 13.30
N GLY A 84 -8.53 -16.25 13.16
CA GLY A 84 -9.62 -17.02 13.75
C GLY A 84 -9.91 -18.34 13.02
N THR A 85 -9.54 -18.45 11.74
CA THR A 85 -9.89 -19.60 10.89
C THR A 85 -8.78 -20.66 10.80
N ARG A 86 -7.54 -20.35 11.24
CA ARG A 86 -6.42 -21.31 11.25
C ARG A 86 -6.24 -22.09 12.58
N ARG A 87 -7.11 -21.91 13.58
CA ARG A 87 -7.00 -22.60 14.89
C ARG A 87 -7.97 -23.77 15.06
N THR A 88 -8.57 -24.27 13.99
CA THR A 88 -9.44 -25.46 14.06
C THR A 88 -9.30 -26.31 12.81
N LEU A 89 -8.12 -26.92 12.64
CA LEU A 89 -7.94 -28.20 11.95
C LEU A 89 -6.91 -29.01 12.73
#